data_AF-A0A1V5KCF2-F1
#
_entry.id   AF-A0A1V5KCF2-F1
#
_cell.length_a   1.000
_cell.length_b   1.000
_cell.length_c   1.000
_cell.angle_alpha   90.00
_cell.angle_beta   90.00
_cell.angle_gamma   90.00
#
_symmetry.space_group_name_H-M   'P 1'
#
loop_
_entity.id
_entity.type
_entity.pdbx_description
1 polymer ?
#
loop_
_entity_poly.entity_id
_entity_poly.type
_entity_poly.pdbx_seq_one_letter_code
_entity_poly.pdbx_strand_id
1 'polypeptide(L)'
;MKKILITAALILAASLISAADDVKKYEDSWLILPLPLYSEETSLKGIVTGAYFYNKKPDTFSSNIQLYLSYSLKNQVSVEEEGWHYWDNNEYKLYHNSYYKKYPDTFYGTGNSAKDEDAEKVTFQMIKFKGEFHKKIAGLLYGGVRLAFDSFVLLEAEKAGL
;
A
#
# COMPACT_ATOMS: atom_id res chain seq x y z
N MET A 1 -16.33 7.41 -33.31
CA MET A 1 -17.09 8.51 -32.66
C MET A 1 -18.10 7.93 -31.68
N LYS A 2 -17.81 7.96 -30.36
CA LYS A 2 -18.80 8.03 -29.28
C LYS A 2 -18.09 8.13 -27.91
N LYS A 3 -17.98 9.38 -27.47
CA LYS A 3 -17.95 9.88 -26.08
C LYS A 3 -16.93 9.26 -25.10
N ILE A 4 -15.71 9.79 -25.17
CA ILE A 4 -14.84 9.99 -24.00
C ILE A 4 -15.48 11.12 -23.18
N LEU A 5 -16.04 10.81 -22.00
CA LEU A 5 -16.41 11.77 -20.95
C LEU A 5 -17.18 11.05 -19.85
N ILE A 6 -16.51 10.66 -18.76
CA ILE A 6 -17.06 10.70 -17.39
C ILE A 6 -15.87 11.04 -16.47
N THR A 7 -15.52 12.32 -16.38
CA THR A 7 -15.84 13.20 -15.24
C THR A 7 -15.08 12.80 -13.97
N ALA A 8 -13.88 13.37 -13.84
CA ALA A 8 -13.24 13.62 -12.56
C ALA A 8 -14.07 14.66 -11.79
N ALA A 9 -14.72 14.25 -10.69
CA ALA A 9 -15.16 15.13 -9.60
C ALA A 9 -15.89 14.32 -8.52
N LEU A 10 -15.21 14.05 -7.39
CA LEU A 10 -15.74 14.30 -6.04
C LEU A 10 -14.62 14.07 -5.00
N ILE A 11 -13.64 14.98 -4.94
CA ILE A 11 -12.81 15.14 -3.73
C ILE A 11 -13.51 16.21 -2.89
N LEU A 12 -14.55 15.83 -2.15
CA LEU A 12 -15.15 16.72 -1.16
C LEU A 12 -15.97 15.92 -0.13
N ALA A 13 -15.32 15.13 0.74
CA ALA A 13 -15.84 14.73 2.06
C ALA A 13 -14.88 13.79 2.80
N ALA A 14 -13.73 14.28 3.26
CA ALA A 14 -12.98 13.67 4.36
C ALA A 14 -11.97 14.64 4.98
N SER A 15 -12.39 15.89 5.24
CA SER A 15 -11.61 16.82 6.06
C SER A 15 -12.54 17.50 7.07
N LEU A 16 -13.18 16.67 7.89
CA LEU A 16 -13.73 17.08 9.18
C LEU A 16 -13.06 16.22 10.26
N ILE A 17 -11.72 16.30 10.32
CA ILE A 17 -11.05 16.06 11.60
C ILE A 17 -11.08 17.42 12.28
N SER A 18 -11.84 17.49 13.38
CA SER A 18 -11.87 18.65 14.26
C SER A 18 -10.44 18.94 14.73
N ALA A 19 -9.74 19.85 14.06
CA ALA A 19 -8.54 20.47 14.57
C ALA A 19 -8.96 21.49 15.64
N ALA A 20 -9.33 20.98 16.82
CA ALA A 20 -9.28 21.80 18.02
C ALA A 20 -7.79 21.88 18.40
N ASP A 21 -7.20 23.06 18.19
CA ASP A 21 -5.81 23.37 18.48
C ASP A 21 -5.54 23.27 20.00
N ASP A 22 -4.93 22.18 20.40
CA ASP A 22 -3.99 22.16 21.52
C ASP A 22 -2.82 21.26 21.09
N VAL A 23 -1.83 21.87 20.41
CA VAL A 23 -0.70 21.15 19.81
C VAL A 23 0.24 20.68 20.91
N LYS A 24 -0.09 19.55 21.53
CA LYS A 24 0.83 18.83 22.39
C LYS A 24 1.90 18.18 21.52
N LYS A 25 3.05 18.86 21.45
CA LYS A 25 4.18 18.61 20.54
C LYS A 25 4.73 17.18 20.53
N TYR A 26 4.42 16.36 21.54
CA TYR A 26 4.97 15.02 21.74
C TYR A 26 3.93 13.94 22.04
N GLU A 27 2.65 14.18 21.77
CA GLU A 27 1.64 13.12 21.85
C GLU A 27 1.59 12.30 20.55
N ASP A 28 1.27 11.01 20.70
CA ASP A 28 1.01 10.13 19.58
C ASP A 28 -0.13 10.68 18.72
N SER A 29 -0.09 10.45 17.42
CA SER A 29 -1.12 10.93 16.50
C SER A 29 -1.44 9.90 15.45
N TRP A 30 -2.66 9.94 14.93
CA TRP A 30 -3.09 9.06 13.87
C TRP A 30 -3.81 9.84 12.76
N LEU A 31 -3.80 9.26 11.57
CA LEU A 31 -4.52 9.75 10.40
C LEU A 31 -5.17 8.55 9.71
N ILE A 32 -6.42 8.70 9.28
CA ILE A 32 -7.13 7.72 8.45
C ILE A 32 -7.76 8.46 7.28
N LEU A 33 -7.58 7.91 6.08
CA LEU A 33 -8.03 8.45 4.81
C LEU A 33 -8.79 7.39 4.01
N PRO A 34 -10.12 7.49 3.92
CA PRO A 34 -10.92 6.70 2.98
C PRO A 34 -10.84 7.32 1.57
N LEU A 35 -10.67 6.49 0.56
CA LEU A 35 -10.45 6.88 -0.84
C LEU A 35 -11.22 5.93 -1.78
N PRO A 36 -12.41 6.29 -2.27
CA PRO A 36 -13.06 5.54 -3.34
C PRO A 36 -12.39 5.84 -4.69
N LEU A 37 -12.18 4.80 -5.50
CA LEU A 37 -11.57 4.89 -6.83
C LEU A 37 -12.35 4.07 -7.84
N TYR A 38 -12.45 4.53 -9.08
CA TYR A 38 -13.05 3.77 -10.19
C TYR A 38 -12.07 3.66 -11.35
N SER A 39 -11.98 2.49 -11.97
CA SER A 39 -11.27 2.28 -13.23
C SER A 39 -11.93 1.14 -14.03
N GLU A 40 -11.68 1.07 -15.34
CA GLU A 40 -12.17 -0.07 -16.15
C GLU A 40 -11.56 -1.40 -15.67
N GLU A 41 -10.30 -1.38 -15.26
CA GLU A 41 -9.57 -2.55 -14.75
C GLU A 41 -10.17 -3.05 -13.42
N THR A 42 -10.43 -2.15 -12.46
CA THR A 42 -10.83 -2.53 -11.09
C THR A 42 -12.33 -2.41 -10.81
N SER A 43 -13.10 -1.79 -11.70
CA SER A 43 -14.43 -1.23 -11.36
C SER A 43 -14.31 -0.29 -10.15
N LEU A 44 -15.38 -0.13 -9.37
CA LEU A 44 -15.35 0.59 -8.11
C LEU A 44 -14.48 -0.16 -7.09
N LYS A 45 -13.55 0.57 -6.48
CA LYS A 45 -12.59 0.11 -5.49
C LYS A 45 -12.62 1.04 -4.28
N GLY A 46 -12.87 0.48 -3.10
CA GLY A 46 -12.69 1.16 -1.84
C GLY A 46 -11.24 1.03 -1.39
N ILE A 47 -10.65 2.13 -0.94
CA ILE A 47 -9.34 2.15 -0.30
C ILE A 47 -9.51 2.81 1.07
N VAL A 48 -8.85 2.26 2.09
CA VAL A 48 -8.66 2.90 3.39
C VAL A 48 -7.18 2.83 3.71
N THR A 49 -6.57 3.98 3.96
CA THR A 49 -5.19 4.03 4.43
C THR A 49 -5.09 4.85 5.70
N GLY A 50 -4.11 4.55 6.55
CA GLY A 50 -3.86 5.32 7.74
C GLY A 50 -2.45 5.17 8.24
N ALA A 51 -2.06 6.10 9.11
CA ALA A 51 -0.76 6.12 9.75
C ALA A 51 -0.93 6.41 11.23
N TYR A 52 -0.16 5.73 12.07
CA TYR A 52 -0.02 6.02 13.48
C TYR A 52 1.43 6.40 13.77
N PHE A 53 1.63 7.57 14.36
CA PHE A 53 2.92 8.13 14.72
C PHE A 53 3.07 8.13 16.22
N TYR A 54 4.16 7.56 16.71
CA TYR A 54 4.37 7.35 18.13
C TYR A 54 5.84 7.47 18.53
N ASN A 55 6.11 7.33 19.83
CA ASN A 55 7.44 7.51 20.42
C ASN A 55 8.03 8.91 20.12
N LYS A 56 7.18 9.94 20.08
CA LYS A 56 7.63 11.30 19.79
C LYS A 56 8.40 11.85 20.99
N LYS A 57 9.68 12.14 20.81
CA LYS A 57 10.52 12.80 21.83
C LYS A 57 11.26 13.99 21.20
N PRO A 58 11.62 15.02 22.00
CA PRO A 58 12.48 16.10 21.53
C PRO A 58 13.72 15.55 20.83
N ASP A 59 14.12 16.16 19.72
CA ASP A 59 15.35 15.86 18.99
C ASP A 59 15.50 14.40 18.49
N THR A 60 14.37 13.68 18.37
CA THR A 60 14.32 12.32 17.82
C THR A 60 13.36 12.21 16.63
N PHE A 61 13.53 11.16 15.82
CA PHE A 61 12.57 10.85 14.76
C PHE A 61 11.37 10.14 15.37
N SER A 62 10.17 10.48 14.89
CA SER A 62 8.96 9.78 15.31
C SER A 62 8.91 8.40 14.65
N SER A 63 8.56 7.38 15.43
CA SER A 63 8.23 6.07 14.87
C SER A 63 6.87 6.15 14.18
N ASN A 64 6.66 5.32 13.16
CA ASN A 64 5.39 5.22 12.50
C ASN A 64 5.09 3.80 12.05
N ILE A 65 3.80 3.51 11.98
CA ILE A 65 3.24 2.38 11.26
C ILE A 65 2.10 2.87 10.37
N GLN A 66 2.07 2.40 9.14
CA GLN A 66 1.13 2.72 8.10
C GLN A 66 0.41 1.45 7.68
N LEU A 67 -0.87 1.59 7.34
CA LEU A 67 -1.71 0.51 6.84
C LEU A 67 -2.43 1.00 5.59
N TYR A 68 -2.48 0.15 4.57
CA TYR A 68 -3.23 0.32 3.35
C TYR A 68 -4.10 -0.92 3.13
N LEU A 69 -5.40 -0.70 2.95
CA LEU A 69 -6.39 -1.72 2.64
C LEU A 69 -7.13 -1.29 1.38
N SER A 70 -7.31 -2.22 0.45
CA SER A 70 -8.16 -1.98 -0.72
C SER A 70 -8.96 -3.21 -1.11
N TYR A 71 -10.18 -2.96 -1.58
CA TYR A 71 -11.08 -3.96 -2.11
C TYR A 71 -11.87 -3.42 -3.29
N SER A 72 -11.97 -4.19 -4.38
CA SER A 72 -12.74 -3.81 -5.56
C SER A 72 -13.96 -4.70 -5.79
N LEU A 73 -14.96 -4.18 -6.50
CA LEU A 73 -16.14 -4.95 -6.93
C LEU A 73 -15.79 -6.09 -7.88
N LYS A 74 -14.57 -6.13 -8.42
CA LYS A 74 -14.01 -7.25 -9.18
C LYS A 74 -13.28 -8.28 -8.30
N ASN A 75 -13.51 -8.25 -6.98
CA ASN A 75 -12.93 -9.17 -5.99
C ASN A 75 -11.39 -9.10 -5.92
N GLN A 76 -10.81 -7.93 -6.22
CA GLN A 76 -9.38 -7.70 -6.05
C GLN A 76 -9.14 -7.13 -4.65
N VAL A 77 -8.15 -7.67 -3.95
CA VAL A 77 -7.78 -7.26 -2.59
C VAL A 77 -6.27 -6.97 -2.51
N SER A 78 -5.93 -5.90 -1.79
CA SER A 78 -4.55 -5.61 -1.41
C SER A 78 -4.51 -5.10 0.03
N VAL A 79 -3.58 -5.63 0.80
CA VAL A 79 -3.27 -5.22 2.17
C VAL A 79 -1.77 -4.96 2.24
N GLU A 80 -1.38 -3.82 2.79
CA GLU A 80 0.02 -3.49 3.01
C GLU A 80 0.16 -2.79 4.35
N GLU A 81 1.08 -3.26 5.19
CA GLU A 81 1.56 -2.48 6.31
C GLU A 81 3.04 -2.17 6.12
N GLU A 82 3.46 -1.00 6.55
CA GLU A 82 4.87 -0.65 6.63
C GLU A 82 5.13 0.35 7.74
N GLY A 83 6.39 0.48 8.16
CA GLY A 83 6.70 1.41 9.23
C GLY A 83 8.18 1.53 9.51
N TRP A 84 8.53 2.61 10.20
CA TRP A 84 9.85 2.83 10.77
C TRP A 84 9.75 2.93 12.29
N HIS A 85 10.53 2.11 12.97
CA HIS A 85 10.68 2.13 14.43
C HIS A 85 12.03 2.71 14.79
N TYR A 86 12.03 3.77 15.59
CA TYR A 86 13.23 4.41 16.13
C TYR A 86 13.28 4.23 17.64
N TRP A 87 14.43 3.86 18.17
CA TRP A 87 14.66 3.79 19.61
C TRP A 87 16.08 4.22 19.97
N ASP A 88 16.37 4.29 21.28
CA ASP A 88 17.65 4.74 21.84
C ASP A 88 18.15 6.06 21.22
N ASN A 89 17.30 7.09 21.24
CA ASN A 89 17.61 8.42 20.69
C ASN A 89 18.10 8.37 19.23
N ASN A 90 17.40 7.59 18.41
CA ASN A 90 17.74 7.29 17.02
C ASN A 90 19.10 6.58 16.85
N GLU A 91 19.62 5.87 17.86
CA GLU A 91 20.80 5.01 17.65
C GLU A 91 20.45 3.83 16.74
N TYR A 92 19.22 3.34 16.83
CA TYR A 92 18.74 2.23 16.02
C TYR A 92 17.46 2.59 15.28
N LYS A 93 17.29 1.96 14.11
CA LYS A 93 16.03 1.99 13.38
C LYS A 93 15.72 0.64 12.73
N LEU A 94 14.45 0.30 12.67
CA LEU A 94 13.92 -0.89 12.01
C LEU A 94 12.86 -0.45 11.01
N TYR A 95 13.04 -0.82 9.74
CA TYR A 95 11.96 -0.80 8.76
C TYR A 95 11.31 -2.18 8.69
N HIS A 96 9.99 -2.19 8.54
CA HIS A 96 9.25 -3.38 8.14
C HIS A 96 8.26 -3.03 7.04
N ASN A 97 7.95 -4.01 6.21
CA ASN A 97 6.88 -3.96 5.23
C ASN A 97 6.37 -5.37 4.97
N SER A 98 5.06 -5.57 5.11
CA SER A 98 4.40 -6.78 4.66
C SER A 98 3.27 -6.45 3.71
N TYR A 99 3.14 -7.27 2.68
CA TYR A 99 2.26 -7.02 1.57
C TYR A 99 1.53 -8.30 1.18
N TYR A 100 0.22 -8.21 1.04
CA TYR A 100 -0.62 -9.25 0.47
C TYR A 100 -1.45 -8.67 -0.68
N LYS A 101 -1.46 -9.35 -1.81
CA LYS A 101 -2.32 -9.02 -2.94
C LYS A 101 -2.90 -10.29 -3.52
N LYS A 102 -4.22 -10.29 -3.76
CA LYS A 102 -4.90 -11.33 -4.55
C LYS A 102 -5.78 -10.64 -5.58
N TYR A 103 -5.50 -10.88 -6.84
CA TYR A 103 -6.08 -10.14 -7.95
C TYR A 103 -6.56 -11.11 -9.03
N PRO A 104 -7.87 -11.32 -9.11
CA PRO A 104 -8.52 -11.83 -10.30
C PRO A 104 -8.39 -10.78 -11.42
N ASP A 105 -7.96 -11.21 -12.59
CA ASP A 105 -7.70 -10.36 -13.74
C ASP A 105 -7.97 -11.10 -15.07
N THR A 106 -7.90 -10.38 -16.18
CA THR A 106 -8.01 -10.92 -17.52
C THR A 106 -6.67 -10.76 -18.24
N PHE A 107 -6.09 -11.88 -18.67
CA PHE A 107 -4.87 -11.93 -19.46
C PHE A 107 -5.22 -12.10 -20.94
N TYR A 108 -4.67 -11.26 -21.82
CA TYR A 108 -5.00 -11.27 -23.25
C TYR A 108 -3.91 -11.92 -24.12
N GLY A 109 -2.91 -12.56 -23.50
CA GLY A 109 -1.72 -13.05 -24.22
C GLY A 109 -0.58 -12.03 -24.25
N THR A 110 0.48 -12.36 -24.99
CA THR A 110 1.72 -11.56 -25.07
C THR A 110 1.98 -11.08 -26.50
N GLY A 111 2.32 -9.80 -26.66
CA GLY A 111 2.71 -9.20 -27.94
C GLY A 111 1.57 -8.50 -28.69
N ASN A 112 1.90 -7.77 -29.75
CA ASN A 112 0.94 -6.94 -30.51
C ASN A 112 -0.12 -7.73 -31.29
N SER A 113 0.00 -9.05 -31.36
CA SER A 113 -0.96 -9.94 -32.04
C SER A 113 -2.06 -10.47 -31.13
N ALA A 114 -1.98 -10.21 -29.82
CA ALA A 114 -3.01 -10.54 -28.85
C ALA A 114 -4.36 -9.95 -29.28
N LYS A 115 -5.39 -10.80 -29.32
CA LYS A 115 -6.77 -10.40 -29.62
C LYS A 115 -7.61 -10.47 -28.36
N ASP A 116 -8.72 -9.72 -28.35
CA ASP A 116 -9.73 -9.83 -27.28
C ASP A 116 -10.31 -11.25 -27.15
N GLU A 117 -10.26 -12.03 -28.23
CA GLU A 117 -10.65 -13.44 -28.29
C GLU A 117 -9.72 -14.35 -27.46
N ASP A 118 -8.48 -13.90 -27.18
CA ASP A 118 -7.46 -14.63 -26.42
C ASP A 118 -7.57 -14.33 -24.90
N ALA A 119 -8.63 -13.65 -24.47
CA ALA A 119 -8.86 -13.27 -23.09
C ALA A 119 -9.07 -14.49 -22.17
N GLU A 120 -8.14 -14.67 -21.23
CA GLU A 120 -8.16 -15.72 -20.22
C GLU A 120 -8.35 -15.13 -18.82
N LYS A 121 -9.15 -15.78 -17.98
CA LYS A 121 -9.23 -15.40 -16.57
C LYS A 121 -8.06 -15.97 -15.79
N VAL A 122 -7.29 -15.08 -15.17
CA VAL A 122 -6.16 -15.44 -14.32
C VAL A 122 -6.37 -14.88 -12.92
N THR A 123 -5.97 -15.63 -11.90
CA THR A 123 -5.91 -15.10 -10.53
C THR A 123 -4.51 -15.28 -10.00
N PHE A 124 -3.85 -14.18 -9.68
CA PHE A 124 -2.54 -14.22 -9.04
C PHE A 124 -2.63 -13.81 -7.57
N GLN A 125 -1.74 -14.40 -6.77
CA GLN A 125 -1.52 -14.07 -5.38
C GLN A 125 -0.05 -13.69 -5.18
N MET A 126 0.17 -12.64 -4.40
CA MET A 126 1.48 -12.16 -4.04
C MET A 126 1.56 -11.92 -2.53
N ILE A 127 2.65 -12.39 -1.92
CA ILE A 127 3.00 -12.13 -0.53
C ILE A 127 4.42 -11.58 -0.52
N LYS A 128 4.66 -10.47 0.18
CA LYS A 128 6.00 -9.95 0.41
C LYS A 128 6.22 -9.64 1.88
N PHE A 129 7.45 -9.83 2.32
CA PHE A 129 7.95 -9.40 3.62
C PHE A 129 9.31 -8.76 3.44
N LYS A 130 9.53 -7.60 4.06
CA LYS A 130 10.80 -6.90 4.07
C LYS A 130 11.07 -6.38 5.47
N GLY A 131 12.30 -6.57 5.93
CA GLY A 131 12.79 -6.04 7.19
C GLY A 131 14.18 -5.45 7.00
N GLU A 132 14.41 -4.26 7.54
CA GLU A 132 15.72 -3.61 7.48
C GLU A 132 16.12 -3.08 8.85
N PHE A 133 17.13 -3.69 9.46
CA PHE A 133 17.66 -3.25 10.74
C PHE A 133 18.91 -2.40 10.53
N HIS A 134 18.97 -1.23 11.16
CA HIS A 134 20.09 -0.32 11.02
C HIS A 134 20.55 0.24 12.38
N LYS A 135 21.87 0.43 12.51
CA LYS A 135 22.54 1.15 13.59
C LYS A 135 23.18 2.43 13.05
N LYS A 136 23.09 3.52 13.82
CA LYS A 136 23.74 4.81 13.52
C LYS A 136 25.26 4.65 13.56
N ILE A 137 25.93 5.18 12.54
CA ILE A 137 27.39 5.21 12.43
C ILE A 137 27.90 6.58 12.85
N ALA A 138 27.39 7.65 12.22
CA ALA A 138 27.77 9.03 12.53
C ALA A 138 26.72 10.01 12.00
N GLY A 139 26.32 10.99 12.80
CA GLY A 139 25.32 11.99 12.39
C GLY A 139 24.02 11.34 11.91
N LEU A 140 23.72 11.50 10.62
CA LEU A 140 22.55 10.90 9.94
C LEU A 140 22.88 9.63 9.14
N LEU A 141 24.12 9.14 9.19
CA LEU A 141 24.54 7.93 8.51
C LEU A 141 24.23 6.69 9.36
N TYR A 142 23.63 5.68 8.73
CA TYR A 142 23.31 4.39 9.34
C TYR A 142 23.85 3.25 8.46
N GLY A 143 24.25 2.15 9.09
CA GLY A 143 24.59 0.89 8.43
C GLY A 143 23.76 -0.25 9.01
N GLY A 144 23.50 -1.29 8.23
CA GLY A 144 22.52 -2.30 8.62
C GLY A 144 22.43 -3.52 7.71
N VAL A 145 21.46 -4.37 8.02
CA VAL A 145 21.13 -5.58 7.27
C VAL A 145 19.69 -5.51 6.78
N ARG A 146 19.45 -6.06 5.58
CA ARG A 146 18.14 -6.16 4.96
C ARG A 146 17.82 -7.61 4.65
N LEU A 147 16.60 -8.01 4.97
CA LEU A 147 15.99 -9.26 4.55
C LEU A 147 14.74 -8.94 3.72
N ALA A 148 14.56 -9.67 2.62
CA ALA A 148 13.39 -9.55 1.76
C ALA A 148 12.98 -10.94 1.27
N PHE A 149 11.67 -11.19 1.29
CA PHE A 149 11.04 -12.39 0.77
C PHE A 149 9.86 -11.98 -0.09
N ASP A 150 9.82 -12.47 -1.33
CA ASP A 150 8.75 -12.22 -2.28
C ASP A 150 8.26 -13.58 -2.81
N SER A 151 6.95 -13.81 -2.75
CA SER A 151 6.28 -14.98 -3.31
C SER A 151 5.17 -14.54 -4.26
N PHE A 152 5.13 -15.16 -5.42
CA PHE A 152 4.12 -14.94 -6.44
C PHE A 152 3.61 -16.29 -6.94
N VAL A 153 2.29 -16.48 -6.91
CA VAL A 153 1.64 -17.74 -7.29
C VAL A 153 0.45 -17.43 -8.19
N LEU A 154 0.37 -18.14 -9.32
CA LEU A 154 -0.82 -18.19 -10.16
C LEU A 154 -1.77 -19.23 -9.57
N LEU A 155 -2.90 -18.79 -9.00
CA LEU A 155 -3.87 -19.65 -8.32
C LEU A 155 -4.83 -20.32 -9.30
N GLU A 156 -5.25 -19.58 -10.32
CA GLU A 156 -6.24 -20.03 -11.30
C GLU A 156 -5.86 -19.49 -12.68
N ALA A 157 -5.97 -20.37 -13.67
CA ALA A 157 -5.79 -20.12 -15.08
C ALA A 157 -6.77 -21.05 -15.83
N GLU A 158 -7.41 -20.55 -16.87
CA GLU A 158 -8.30 -21.35 -17.70
C GLU A 158 -7.47 -22.33 -18.53
N LYS A 159 -7.76 -23.63 -18.41
CA LYS A 159 -6.94 -24.77 -18.89
C LYS A 159 -6.62 -24.79 -20.40
N ALA A 160 -7.09 -23.84 -21.20
CA ALA A 160 -6.92 -23.82 -22.64
C ALA A 160 -5.89 -22.77 -23.15
N GLY A 161 -5.29 -21.95 -22.27
CA GLY A 161 -4.47 -20.80 -22.68
C GLY A 161 -2.99 -20.79 -22.26
N LEU A 162 -2.51 -21.78 -21.51
CA LEU A 162 -1.09 -21.93 -21.09
C LEU A 162 -0.43 -23.19 -21.66
#